data_AF-Q47SQ4-F1
#
_entry.id   AF-Q47SQ4-F1
#
_cell.length_a   1.000
_cell.length_b   1.000
_cell.length_c   1.000
_cell.angle_alpha   90.00
_cell.angle_beta   90.00
_cell.angle_gamma   90.00
#
_symmetry.space_group_name_H-M   'P 1'
#
loop_
_entity.id
_entity.type
_entity.pdbx_description
1 polymer ?
#
loop_
_entity_poly.entity_id
_entity_poly.type
_entity_poly.pdbx_seq_one_letter_code
_entity_poly.pdbx_strand_id
1 'polypeptide(L)'
;MLSLLTGFAADLAAAASTTLHLAAEVTDSPNTTGLADWLRGFFGPLFLVIVSIVAIFFLFTREITRFAQFIILAIFIGIVFYVPGIIEVLAVAIARAMGVSTE
;
A
#
# COMPACT_ATOMS: atom_id res chain seq x y z
N MET A 1 48.18 27.68 41.26
CA MET A 1 46.73 27.53 40.97
C MET A 1 46.33 28.23 39.67
N LEU A 2 46.84 29.43 39.37
CA LEU A 2 46.54 30.15 38.12
C LEU A 2 47.05 29.44 36.84
N SER A 3 48.26 28.85 36.86
CA SER A 3 48.83 28.13 35.70
C SER A 3 48.08 26.85 35.30
N LEU A 4 47.37 26.21 36.24
CA LEU A 4 46.56 25.02 35.96
C LEU A 4 45.26 25.39 35.26
N LEU A 5 44.71 26.57 35.58
CA LEU A 5 43.50 27.09 34.94
C LEU A 5 43.77 27.49 33.48
N THR A 6 44.95 28.08 33.21
CA THR A 6 45.35 28.49 31.85
C THR A 6 45.63 27.31 30.92
N GLY A 7 46.24 26.23 31.44
CA GLY A 7 46.50 25.01 30.65
C GLY A 7 45.20 24.30 30.24
N PHE A 8 44.28 24.11 31.19
CA PHE A 8 42.97 23.52 30.92
C PHE A 8 42.14 24.34 29.91
N ALA A 9 42.20 25.68 29.98
CA ALA A 9 41.53 26.54 29.01
C ALA A 9 42.11 26.40 27.59
N ALA A 10 43.42 26.19 27.47
CA ALA A 10 44.08 25.97 26.18
C ALA A 10 43.72 24.60 25.58
N ASP A 11 43.68 23.55 26.40
CA ASP A 11 43.27 22.20 25.96
C ASP A 11 41.80 22.16 25.53
N LEU A 12 40.91 22.85 26.26
CA LEU A 12 39.50 22.99 25.90
C LEU A 12 39.33 23.75 24.57
N ALA A 13 40.10 24.81 24.35
CA ALA A 13 40.07 25.57 23.11
C ALA A 13 40.58 24.73 21.92
N ALA A 14 41.62 23.92 22.11
CA ALA A 14 42.14 23.01 21.09
C ALA A 14 41.15 21.88 20.76
N ALA A 15 40.50 21.31 21.78
CA ALA A 15 39.46 20.31 21.60
C ALA A 15 38.24 20.88 20.86
N ALA A 16 37.78 22.08 21.27
CA ALA A 16 36.67 22.77 20.62
C ALA A 16 36.99 23.08 19.15
N SER A 17 38.22 23.51 18.84
CA SER A 17 38.67 23.76 17.46
C SER A 17 38.63 22.51 16.60
N THR A 18 39.02 21.36 17.16
CA THR A 18 39.02 20.06 16.48
C THR A 18 37.59 19.56 16.24
N THR A 19 36.70 19.69 17.23
CA THR A 19 35.27 19.35 17.09
C THR A 19 34.58 20.24 16.07
N LEU A 20 34.93 21.53 16.01
CA LEU A 20 34.37 22.49 15.05
C LEU A 20 34.89 22.22 13.63
N HIS A 21 36.16 21.82 13.48
CA HIS A 21 36.73 21.37 12.21
C HIS A 21 36.08 20.07 11.70
N LEU A 22 35.85 19.10 12.59
CA LEU A 22 35.16 17.84 12.23
C LEU A 22 33.68 18.06 11.92
N ALA A 23 33.00 18.98 12.64
CA ALA A 23 31.63 19.37 12.35
C ALA A 23 31.51 20.15 11.03
N ALA A 24 32.53 20.93 10.66
CA ALA A 24 32.61 21.57 9.36
C ALA A 24 32.83 20.53 8.24
N GLU A 25 33.67 19.52 8.47
CA GLU A 25 33.90 18.42 7.51
C GLU A 25 32.65 17.52 7.33
N VAL A 26 31.82 17.36 8.36
CA VAL A 26 30.53 16.63 8.29
C VAL A 26 29.48 17.30 7.40
N THR A 27 29.69 18.55 6.96
CA THR A 27 28.84 19.15 5.91
C THR A 27 29.13 18.62 4.51
N ASP A 28 30.17 17.80 4.32
CA ASP A 28 30.43 17.10 3.06
C ASP A 28 29.62 15.80 2.99
N SER A 29 28.30 15.96 2.89
CA SER A 29 27.40 14.85 2.57
C SER A 29 27.84 14.24 1.24
N PRO A 30 27.93 12.90 1.07
CA PRO A 30 28.25 12.31 -0.22
C PRO A 30 27.40 12.95 -1.30
N ASN A 31 28.03 13.42 -2.37
CA ASN A 31 27.39 14.23 -3.41
C ASN A 31 26.41 13.37 -4.22
N THR A 32 25.24 13.13 -3.62
CA THR A 32 24.16 12.28 -4.13
C THR A 32 23.20 13.07 -5.01
N THR A 33 23.51 14.33 -5.31
CA THR A 33 22.71 15.22 -6.16
C THR A 33 22.40 14.56 -7.51
N GLY A 34 23.41 14.00 -8.19
CA GLY A 34 23.21 13.31 -9.46
C GLY A 34 22.36 12.03 -9.36
N LEU A 35 22.48 11.30 -8.24
CA LEU A 35 21.62 10.14 -7.98
C LEU A 35 20.18 10.57 -7.70
N ALA A 36 19.98 11.64 -6.94
CA ALA A 36 18.66 12.19 -6.63
C ALA A 36 17.95 12.72 -7.88
N ASP A 37 18.68 13.39 -8.78
CA ASP A 37 18.13 13.90 -10.03
C ASP A 37 17.76 12.75 -10.99
N TRP A 38 18.60 11.72 -11.08
CA TRP A 38 18.27 10.50 -11.84
C TRP A 38 17.04 9.79 -11.26
N LEU A 39 16.97 9.64 -9.93
CA LEU A 39 15.88 8.96 -9.25
C LEU A 39 14.56 9.73 -9.42
N ARG A 40 14.57 11.06 -9.30
CA ARG A 40 13.38 11.91 -9.53
C ARG A 40 12.92 11.87 -10.99
N GLY A 41 13.85 11.92 -11.94
CA GLY A 41 13.54 11.81 -13.36
C GLY A 41 12.90 10.47 -13.74
N PHE A 42 13.25 9.40 -13.04
CA PHE A 42 12.70 8.06 -13.27
C PHE A 42 11.40 7.80 -12.48
N PHE A 43 11.37 8.09 -11.18
CA PHE A 43 10.23 7.76 -10.31
C PHE A 43 9.00 8.62 -10.61
N GLY A 44 9.16 9.88 -11.02
CA GLY A 44 8.03 10.76 -11.31
C GLY A 44 7.12 10.21 -12.41
N PRO A 45 7.63 9.97 -13.64
CA PRO A 45 6.84 9.41 -14.73
C PRO A 45 6.30 8.01 -14.43
N LEU A 46 7.13 7.14 -13.84
CA LEU A 46 6.74 5.76 -13.53
C LEU A 46 5.59 5.71 -12.51
N PHE A 47 5.64 6.55 -11.49
CA PHE A 47 4.59 6.66 -10.49
C PHE A 47 3.25 7.09 -11.11
N LEU A 48 3.26 8.12 -11.97
CA LEU A 48 2.04 8.59 -12.61
C LEU A 48 1.41 7.55 -13.54
N VAL A 49 2.21 6.79 -14.29
CA VAL A 49 1.72 5.72 -15.15
C VAL A 49 1.03 4.63 -14.31
N ILE A 50 1.71 4.14 -13.27
CA ILE A 50 1.18 3.07 -12.42
C ILE A 50 -0.09 3.55 -11.70
N VAL A 51 -0.07 4.74 -11.10
CA VAL A 51 -1.24 5.30 -10.40
C VAL A 51 -2.40 5.54 -11.36
N SER A 52 -2.13 5.97 -12.60
CA SER A 52 -3.17 6.14 -13.62
C SER A 52 -3.87 4.80 -13.94
N ILE A 53 -3.10 3.74 -14.15
CA ILE A 53 -3.65 2.40 -14.40
C ILE A 53 -4.48 1.95 -13.18
N VAL A 54 -3.92 2.04 -11.98
CA VAL A 54 -4.62 1.67 -10.74
C VAL A 54 -5.89 2.52 -10.54
N ALA A 55 -5.87 3.81 -10.85
CA ALA A 55 -7.03 4.69 -10.75
C ALA A 55 -8.14 4.31 -11.73
N ILE A 56 -7.77 3.97 -12.97
CA ILE A 56 -8.71 3.48 -13.99
C ILE A 56 -9.35 2.17 -13.53
N PHE A 57 -8.54 1.20 -13.10
CA PHE A 57 -9.06 -0.05 -12.55
C PHE A 57 -9.90 0.20 -11.31
N PHE A 58 -9.49 1.07 -10.39
CA PHE A 58 -10.28 1.42 -9.20
C PHE A 58 -11.65 2.01 -9.53
N LEU A 59 -11.70 2.94 -10.50
CA LEU A 59 -12.95 3.53 -11.00
C LEU A 59 -13.88 2.47 -11.57
N PHE A 60 -13.37 1.59 -12.44
CA PHE A 60 -14.19 0.56 -13.07
C PHE A 60 -14.50 -0.60 -12.15
N THR A 61 -13.60 -1.03 -11.27
CA THR A 61 -13.83 -2.14 -10.34
C THR A 61 -14.95 -1.83 -9.36
N ARG A 62 -15.06 -0.59 -8.84
CA ARG A 62 -16.14 -0.26 -7.89
C ARG A 62 -17.53 -0.20 -8.53
N GLU A 63 -17.61 0.18 -9.80
CA GLU A 63 -18.89 0.28 -10.51
C GLU A 63 -19.29 -1.04 -11.18
N ILE A 64 -18.33 -1.72 -11.82
CA ILE A 64 -18.56 -2.99 -12.52
C ILE A 64 -18.89 -4.12 -11.54
N THR A 65 -18.34 -4.14 -10.32
CA THR A 65 -18.69 -5.18 -9.33
C THR A 65 -20.16 -5.13 -8.91
N ARG A 66 -20.72 -3.93 -8.76
CA ARG A 66 -22.16 -3.75 -8.51
C ARG A 66 -22.99 -4.23 -9.70
N PHE A 67 -22.59 -3.88 -10.91
CA PHE A 67 -23.27 -4.33 -12.13
C PHE A 67 -23.17 -5.85 -12.33
N ALA A 68 -22.01 -6.43 -12.09
CA ALA A 68 -21.77 -7.87 -12.15
C ALA A 68 -22.66 -8.61 -11.14
N GLN A 69 -22.83 -8.08 -9.93
CA GLN A 69 -23.74 -8.65 -8.94
C GLN A 69 -25.19 -8.69 -9.44
N PHE A 70 -25.65 -7.63 -10.11
CA PHE A 70 -26.99 -7.62 -10.71
C PHE A 70 -27.14 -8.67 -11.80
N ILE A 71 -26.17 -8.79 -12.71
CA ILE A 71 -26.18 -9.81 -13.76
C ILE A 71 -26.17 -11.21 -13.17
N ILE A 72 -25.25 -11.47 -12.23
CA ILE A 72 -25.12 -12.77 -11.57
C ILE A 72 -26.44 -13.15 -10.88
N LEU A 73 -27.06 -12.21 -10.16
CA LEU A 73 -28.34 -12.45 -9.50
C LEU A 73 -29.48 -12.72 -10.50
N ALA A 74 -29.56 -11.93 -11.57
CA ALA A 74 -30.56 -12.11 -12.61
C ALA A 74 -30.43 -13.49 -13.28
N ILE A 75 -29.21 -13.91 -13.60
CA ILE A 75 -28.93 -15.24 -14.15
C ILE A 75 -29.27 -16.33 -13.13
N PHE A 76 -28.90 -16.15 -11.85
CA PHE A 76 -29.19 -17.11 -10.79
C PHE A 76 -30.68 -17.39 -10.66
N ILE A 77 -31.49 -16.33 -10.56
CA ILE A 77 -32.95 -16.45 -10.53
C ILE A 77 -33.47 -17.06 -11.84
N GLY A 78 -32.93 -16.63 -12.97
CA GLY A 78 -33.22 -17.24 -14.27
C GLY A 78 -33.06 -18.76 -14.24
N ILE A 79 -31.91 -19.26 -13.78
CA ILE A 79 -31.63 -20.69 -13.73
C ILE A 79 -32.57 -21.42 -12.76
N VAL A 80 -32.79 -20.90 -11.56
CA VAL A 80 -33.62 -21.56 -10.53
C VAL A 80 -35.06 -21.76 -10.99
N PHE A 81 -35.62 -20.78 -11.70
CA PHE A 81 -37.02 -20.84 -12.13
C PHE A 81 -37.21 -21.37 -13.57
N TYR A 82 -36.20 -21.25 -14.43
CA TYR A 82 -36.29 -21.69 -15.83
C TYR A 82 -35.91 -23.17 -16.01
N VAL A 83 -34.95 -23.69 -15.23
CA VAL A 83 -34.52 -25.08 -15.35
C VAL A 83 -35.53 -25.99 -14.63
N PRO A 84 -36.22 -26.88 -15.36
CA PRO A 84 -37.16 -27.81 -14.74
C PRO A 84 -36.43 -28.75 -13.77
N GLY A 85 -37.04 -29.02 -12.62
CA GLY A 85 -36.52 -29.94 -11.61
C GLY A 85 -35.63 -29.30 -10.52
N ILE A 86 -35.10 -28.08 -10.71
CA ILE A 86 -34.29 -27.43 -9.67
C ILE A 86 -35.11 -27.12 -8.42
N ILE A 87 -36.35 -26.62 -8.60
CA ILE A 87 -37.26 -26.32 -7.49
C ILE A 87 -37.66 -27.59 -6.74
N GLU A 88 -37.82 -28.70 -7.46
CA GLU A 88 -38.19 -29.99 -6.88
C GLU A 88 -37.07 -30.56 -6.01
N VAL A 89 -35.82 -30.53 -6.50
CA VAL A 89 -34.66 -30.96 -5.72
C VAL A 89 -34.45 -30.07 -4.48
N LEU A 90 -34.62 -28.76 -4.61
CA LEU A 90 -34.54 -27.83 -3.48
C LEU A 90 -35.63 -28.11 -2.44
N ALA A 91 -36.87 -28.31 -2.88
CA ALA A 91 -38.00 -28.61 -1.99
C ALA A 91 -37.79 -29.94 -1.25
N VAL A 92 -37.38 -30.99 -1.97
CA VAL A 92 -37.08 -32.30 -1.38
C VAL A 92 -35.89 -32.23 -0.42
N ALA A 93 -34.83 -31.50 -0.77
CA ALA A 93 -33.67 -31.33 0.10
C ALA A 93 -34.03 -30.59 1.40
N ILE A 94 -34.81 -29.51 1.31
CA ILE A 94 -35.26 -28.75 2.48
C ILE A 94 -36.23 -29.59 3.33
N ALA A 95 -37.19 -30.29 2.71
CA ALA A 95 -38.13 -31.16 3.41
C ALA A 95 -37.41 -32.29 4.17
N ARG A 96 -36.44 -32.95 3.54
CA ARG A 96 -35.62 -33.98 4.19
C ARG A 96 -34.74 -33.41 5.31
N ALA A 97 -34.17 -32.22 5.12
CA ALA A 97 -33.39 -31.55 6.17
C ALA A 97 -34.25 -31.15 7.38
N MET A 98 -35.53 -30.85 7.16
CA MET A 98 -36.52 -30.61 8.21
C MET A 98 -37.14 -31.90 8.80
N GLY A 99 -36.69 -33.08 8.36
CA GLY A 99 -37.17 -34.37 8.87
C GLY A 99 -38.52 -34.81 8.28
N VAL A 100 -38.99 -34.18 7.21
CA VAL A 100 -40.20 -34.59 6.49
C VAL A 100 -39.83 -35.64 5.44
N SER A 101 -40.48 -36.80 5.50
CA SER A 101 -40.36 -37.85 4.48
C SER A 101 -41.10 -37.42 3.21
N THR A 102 -40.34 -37.20 2.14
CA THR A 102 -40.86 -36.95 0.78
C THR A 102 -40.80 -38.27 0.01
N GLU A 103 -41.94 -38.95 -0.12
CA GLU A 103 -42.15 -40.07 -1.06
C GLU A 103 -42.36 -39.60 -2.49
#